data_AF-A0A4Y1RJS8-F1
#
_entry.id   AF-A0A4Y1RJS8-F1
#
_cell.length_a   1.000
_cell.length_b   1.000
_cell.length_c   1.000
_cell.angle_alpha   90.00
_cell.angle_beta   90.00
_cell.angle_gamma   90.00
#
_symmetry.space_group_name_H-M   'P 1'
#
loop_
_entity.id
_entity.type
_entity.pdbx_description
1 polymer ?
#
loop_
_entity_poly.entity_id
_entity_poly.type
_entity_poly.pdbx_seq_one_letter_code
_entity_poly.pdbx_strand_id
1 'polypeptide(L)'
;MAANLVQLSFLTDKEGNDLTDQINPAFEIWHDKDQAMLTWMRSTCSEHVLPFTAGLASSRELWLNLEKRFQVVGVSSEYRRNLGRCFSNNRHLRCTS
;
A
#
# COMPACT_ATOMS: atom_id res chain seq x y z
N MET A 1 9.78 -2.92 18.26
CA MET A 1 8.32 -2.98 18.50
C MET A 1 7.62 -2.28 17.34
N ALA A 2 7.32 -3.01 16.27
CA ALA A 2 6.50 -2.50 15.18
C ALA A 2 5.27 -3.41 15.13
N ALA A 3 4.23 -3.03 15.89
CA ALA A 3 2.98 -3.75 15.87
C ALA A 3 2.39 -3.68 14.46
N ASN A 4 1.97 -4.84 13.98
CA ASN A 4 1.34 -5.11 12.71
C ASN A 4 0.33 -4.01 12.34
N LEU A 5 0.59 -3.26 11.27
CA LEU A 5 -0.27 -2.17 10.77
C LEU A 5 -1.46 -2.71 9.95
N VAL A 6 -2.11 -3.77 10.44
CA VAL A 6 -3.40 -4.24 9.90
C VAL A 6 -4.32 -4.33 11.11
N GLN A 7 -5.22 -3.36 11.24
CA GLN A 7 -6.24 -3.39 12.28
C GLN A 7 -7.11 -4.65 12.09
N LEU A 8 -7.42 -5.34 13.19
CA LEU A 8 -8.34 -6.48 13.18
C LEU A 8 -9.74 -5.99 12.81
N SER A 9 -10.45 -6.79 12.00
CA SER A 9 -11.80 -6.47 11.52
C SER A 9 -12.85 -6.53 12.63
N PHE A 10 -12.64 -7.37 13.65
CA PHE A 10 -13.54 -7.54 14.80
C PHE A 10 -12.85 -7.13 16.11
N LEU A 11 -13.62 -6.51 17.01
CA LEU A 11 -13.16 -6.14 18.35
C LEU A 11 -13.08 -7.36 19.25
N THR A 12 -12.15 -7.36 20.20
CA THR A 12 -12.08 -8.38 21.26
C THR A 12 -12.97 -7.98 22.44
N ASP A 13 -13.44 -8.95 23.22
CA ASP A 13 -14.18 -8.69 24.45
C ASP A 13 -13.34 -7.89 25.46
N LYS A 14 -13.98 -7.46 26.54
CA LYS A 14 -13.36 -6.60 27.58
C LYS A 14 -12.20 -7.29 28.30
N GLU A 15 -12.12 -8.60 28.21
CA GLU A 15 -11.13 -9.46 28.87
C GLU A 15 -10.04 -9.92 27.88
N GLY A 16 -10.19 -9.61 26.58
CA GLY A 16 -9.25 -9.96 25.51
C GLY A 16 -9.33 -11.42 25.04
N ASN A 17 -10.38 -12.16 25.41
CA ASN A 17 -10.42 -13.61 25.25
C ASN A 17 -11.11 -14.05 23.95
N ASP A 18 -12.23 -13.43 23.61
CA ASP A 18 -13.03 -13.78 22.44
C ASP A 18 -13.26 -12.60 21.49
N LEU A 19 -13.43 -12.91 20.18
CA LEU A 19 -13.84 -11.93 19.18
C LEU A 19 -15.34 -11.65 19.33
N THR A 20 -15.68 -10.36 19.37
CA THR A 20 -17.07 -9.91 19.38
C THR A 20 -17.60 -9.79 17.96
N ASP A 21 -18.92 -9.87 17.79
CA ASP A 21 -19.59 -9.57 16.52
C ASP A 21 -19.55 -8.07 16.15
N GLN A 22 -18.90 -7.23 16.96
CA GLN A 22 -18.73 -5.82 16.66
C GLN A 22 -17.55 -5.59 15.73
N ILE A 23 -17.85 -5.02 14.56
CA ILE A 23 -16.85 -4.55 13.61
C ILE A 23 -16.08 -3.39 14.25
N ASN A 24 -14.76 -3.41 14.09
CA ASN A 24 -13.90 -2.34 14.54
C ASN A 24 -14.10 -1.10 13.63
N PRO A 25 -14.64 0.03 14.15
CA PRO A 25 -14.87 1.21 13.32
C PRO A 25 -13.56 1.80 12.76
N ALA A 26 -12.44 1.59 13.46
CA ALA A 26 -11.15 2.02 12.98
C ALA A 26 -10.64 1.15 11.81
N PHE A 27 -11.06 -0.12 11.75
CA PHE A 27 -10.83 -0.98 10.59
C PHE A 27 -11.65 -0.51 9.39
N GLU A 28 -12.92 -0.13 9.56
CA GLU A 28 -13.75 0.38 8.44
C GLU A 28 -13.12 1.63 7.80
N ILE A 29 -12.74 2.61 8.62
CA ILE A 29 -12.10 3.85 8.13
C ILE A 29 -10.78 3.54 7.39
N TRP A 30 -10.00 2.59 7.91
CA TRP A 30 -8.78 2.16 7.24
C TRP A 30 -9.08 1.41 5.94
N HIS A 31 -10.06 0.51 5.95
CA HIS A 31 -10.45 -0.32 4.83
C HIS A 31 -10.95 0.53 3.67
N ASP A 32 -11.80 1.52 3.94
CA ASP A 32 -12.28 2.46 2.91
C ASP A 32 -11.12 3.19 2.23
N LYS A 33 -10.13 3.64 3.01
CA LYS A 33 -8.93 4.29 2.47
C LYS A 33 -8.07 3.31 1.67
N ASP A 34 -7.90 2.10 2.16
CA ASP A 34 -7.13 1.06 1.49
C ASP A 34 -7.79 0.66 0.15
N GLN A 35 -9.11 0.50 0.12
CA GLN A 35 -9.85 0.20 -1.12
C GLN A 35 -9.82 1.36 -2.13
N ALA A 36 -9.88 2.61 -1.65
CA ALA A 36 -9.69 3.78 -2.51
C ALA A 36 -8.29 3.79 -3.14
N MET A 37 -7.25 3.51 -2.34
CA MET A 37 -5.87 3.38 -2.85
C MET A 37 -5.73 2.22 -3.82
N LEU A 38 -6.30 1.05 -3.51
CA LEU A 38 -6.24 -0.14 -4.35
C LEU A 38 -6.89 0.11 -5.72
N THR A 39 -8.05 0.77 -5.73
CA THR A 39 -8.75 1.17 -6.96
C THR A 39 -7.91 2.15 -7.77
N TRP A 40 -7.34 3.16 -7.12
CA TRP A 40 -6.45 4.11 -7.79
C TRP A 40 -5.23 3.43 -8.40
N MET A 41 -4.55 2.55 -7.67
CA MET A 41 -3.39 1.81 -8.18
C MET A 41 -3.74 0.90 -9.38
N ARG A 42 -4.89 0.23 -9.33
CA ARG A 42 -5.37 -0.58 -10.46
C ARG A 42 -5.63 0.28 -11.70
N SER A 43 -6.17 1.48 -11.52
CA SER A 43 -6.45 2.41 -12.63
C SER A 43 -5.20 2.96 -13.31
N THR A 44 -4.05 3.00 -12.61
CA THR A 44 -2.78 3.47 -13.17
C THR A 44 -1.95 2.36 -13.80
N CYS A 45 -2.31 1.10 -13.57
CA CYS A 45 -1.65 -0.05 -14.18
C CYS A 45 -2.05 -0.18 -15.66
N SER A 46 -1.08 -0.42 -16.53
CA SER A 46 -1.36 -0.75 -17.93
C SER A 46 -1.96 -2.15 -18.05
N GLU A 47 -2.59 -2.45 -19.19
CA GLU A 47 -3.24 -3.75 -19.44
C GLU A 47 -2.31 -4.95 -19.23
N HIS A 48 -1.00 -4.79 -19.50
CA HIS A 48 0.00 -5.83 -19.26
C HIS A 48 0.30 -6.08 -17.78
N VAL A 49 0.00 -5.11 -16.91
CA VAL A 49 0.24 -5.18 -15.47
C VAL A 49 -1.01 -5.65 -14.72
N LEU A 50 -2.21 -5.39 -15.25
CA LEU A 50 -3.50 -5.77 -14.64
C LEU A 50 -3.61 -7.26 -14.22
N PRO A 51 -3.10 -8.25 -14.98
CA PRO A 51 -3.14 -9.65 -14.57
C PRO A 51 -2.43 -9.94 -13.25
N PHE A 52 -1.44 -9.12 -12.88
CA PHE A 52 -0.72 -9.26 -11.61
C PHE A 52 -1.45 -8.64 -10.41
N THR A 53 -2.53 -7.90 -10.66
CA THR A 53 -3.33 -7.22 -9.64
C THR A 53 -4.58 -8.01 -9.23
N ALA A 54 -4.90 -9.07 -9.97
CA ALA A 54 -6.06 -9.91 -9.76
C ALA A 54 -5.95 -10.70 -8.45
N GLY A 55 -7.04 -10.74 -7.68
CA GLY A 55 -7.11 -11.49 -6.42
C GLY A 55 -6.42 -10.83 -5.21
N LEU A 56 -5.79 -9.66 -5.37
CA LEU A 56 -5.19 -8.92 -4.25
C LEU A 56 -6.26 -8.09 -3.54
N ALA A 57 -6.33 -8.20 -2.21
CA ALA A 57 -7.43 -7.61 -1.44
C ALA A 57 -7.07 -6.27 -0.79
N SER A 58 -5.77 -5.96 -0.68
CA SER A 58 -5.30 -4.69 -0.12
C SER A 58 -4.34 -3.93 -1.04
N SER A 59 -4.30 -2.61 -0.90
CA SER A 59 -3.35 -1.75 -1.62
C SER A 59 -1.90 -2.13 -1.30
N ARG A 60 -1.63 -2.53 -0.06
CA ARG A 60 -0.30 -2.97 0.40
C ARG A 60 0.14 -4.26 -0.26
N GLU A 61 -0.73 -5.26 -0.37
CA GLU A 61 -0.42 -6.51 -1.08
C GLU A 61 -0.12 -6.25 -2.55
N LEU A 62 -0.91 -5.39 -3.20
CA LEU A 62 -0.67 -4.97 -4.57
C LEU A 62 0.71 -4.32 -4.71
N TRP A 63 1.04 -3.36 -3.84
CA TRP A 63 2.34 -2.69 -3.87
C TRP A 63 3.50 -3.68 -3.73
N LEU A 64 3.47 -4.56 -2.73
CA LEU A 64 4.52 -5.55 -2.49
C LEU A 64 4.65 -6.55 -3.65
N ASN A 65 3.54 -6.92 -4.29
CA ASN A 65 3.57 -7.79 -5.46
C ASN A 65 4.27 -7.11 -6.63
N LEU A 66 3.87 -5.87 -6.95
CA LEU A 66 4.48 -5.09 -8.02
C LEU A 66 5.95 -4.82 -7.76
N GLU A 67 6.31 -4.42 -6.53
CA GLU A 67 7.70 -4.22 -6.12
C GLU A 67 8.51 -5.49 -6.34
N LYS A 68 8.07 -6.65 -5.86
CA LYS A 68 8.78 -7.91 -6.06
C LYS A 68 8.93 -8.30 -7.53
N ARG A 69 7.97 -7.94 -8.38
CA ARG A 69 7.94 -8.30 -9.81
C ARG A 69 8.85 -7.40 -10.65
N PHE A 70 8.83 -6.10 -10.36
CA PHE A 70 9.50 -5.06 -11.15
C PHE A 70 10.73 -4.48 -10.47
N GLN A 71 11.09 -4.94 -9.26
CA GLN A 71 12.38 -4.63 -8.66
C GLN A 71 13.48 -5.11 -9.60
N VAL A 72 14.42 -4.21 -9.91
CA VAL A 72 15.60 -4.60 -10.66
C VAL A 72 16.59 -5.24 -9.68
N VAL A 73 16.65 -6.57 -9.70
CA VAL A 73 17.63 -7.33 -8.93
C VAL A 73 19.02 -7.08 -9.54
N GLY A 74 19.99 -6.68 -8.72
CA GLY A 74 21.38 -6.44 -9.16
C GLY A 74 21.74 -5.00 -9.48
N VAL A 75 20.84 -4.03 -9.30
CA VAL A 75 21.19 -2.61 -9.40
C VAL A 75 22.00 -2.20 -8.17
N SER A 76 23.23 -1.71 -8.44
CA SER A 76 24.12 -1.15 -7.42
C SER A 76 23.35 -0.21 -6.50
N SER A 77 23.60 -0.31 -5.19
CA SER A 77 23.00 0.56 -4.17
C SER A 77 23.19 2.05 -4.51
N GLU A 78 24.24 2.37 -5.25
CA GLU A 78 24.56 3.70 -5.76
C GLU A 78 23.58 4.19 -6.84
N TYR A 79 23.20 3.34 -7.79
CA TYR A 79 22.20 3.69 -8.81
C TYR A 79 20.79 3.85 -8.19
N ARG A 80 20.46 3.03 -7.17
CA ARG A 80 19.22 3.21 -6.39
C ARG A 80 19.19 4.54 -5.62
N ARG A 81 20.32 4.97 -5.03
CA ARG A 81 20.44 6.28 -4.39
C ARG A 81 20.29 7.43 -5.39
N ASN A 82 20.84 7.28 -6.60
CA ASN A 82 20.74 8.30 -7.65
C ASN A 82 19.31 8.46 -8.19
N LEU A 83 18.55 7.38 -8.37
CA LEU A 83 17.12 7.45 -8.73
C LEU A 83 16.26 8.08 -7.63
N GLY A 84 16.54 7.80 -6.36
CA GLY A 84 15.83 8.42 -5.22
C GLY A 84 16.00 9.95 -5.14
N ARG A 85 17.14 10.48 -5.63
CA ARG A 85 17.38 11.93 -5.72
C ARG A 85 16.57 12.61 -6.83
N CYS A 86 16.27 11.91 -7.91
CA CYS A 86 15.39 12.44 -8.96
C CYS A 86 13.95 12.63 -8.48
N PHE A 87 13.48 11.80 -7.53
CA PHE A 87 12.14 11.96 -6.94
C PHE A 87 12.06 13.02 -5.83
N SER A 88 13.17 13.40 -5.19
CA SER A 88 13.15 14.47 -4.18
C SER A 88 13.24 15.89 -4.76
N ASN A 89 13.71 16.04 -6.01
CA ASN A 89 13.89 17.35 -6.65
C ASN A 89 12.65 17.90 -7.37
N ASN A 90 11.55 17.15 -7.47
CA ASN A 90 10.29 17.64 -8.04
C ASN A 90 9.25 18.04 -6.98
N ARG A 91 9.69 18.67 -5.90
CA ARG A 91 8.81 19.38 -4.93
C ARG A 91 8.94 20.90 -4.97
N HIS A 92 9.51 21.47 -6.04
CA HIS A 92 9.70 22.91 -6.13
C HIS A 92 9.34 23.60 -7.45
N LEU A 93 8.57 22.96 -8.33
CA LEU A 93 8.00 23.67 -9.48
C LEU A 93 6.49 23.49 -9.51
N ARG A 94 5.84 24.14 -8.54
CA ARG A 94 4.48 24.64 -8.70
C ARG A 94 4.56 26.17 -8.58
N CYS A 95 4.03 26.85 -9.61
CA CYS A 95 3.86 28.30 -9.80
C CYS A 95 5.05 29.08 -10.37
N THR A 96 4.96 29.48 -11.65
CA THR A 96 4.66 30.86 -12.07
C THR A 96 4.31 30.89 -13.57
N SER A 97 3.27 31.66 -13.89
CA SER A 97 2.72 32.13 -15.19
C SER A 97 2.86 31.31 -16.46
#